data_AF-A0A2N6AMV9-F1
#
_entry.id   AF-A0A2N6AMV9-F1
#
_cell.length_a   1.000
_cell.length_b   1.000
_cell.length_c   1.000
_cell.angle_alpha   90.00
_cell.angle_beta   90.00
_cell.angle_gamma   90.00
#
_symmetry.space_group_name_H-M   'P 1'
#
loop_
_entity.id
_entity.type
_entity.pdbx_description
1 polymer ?
#
loop_
_entity_poly.entity_id
_entity_poly.type
_entity_poly.pdbx_seq_one_letter_code
_entity_poly.pdbx_strand_id
1 'polypeptide(L)'
;MDRRGFFKLGFRQLKDQARKSAPEIVRKEITPTLIDVTLLTEHVDKAERLADELLAEHFGERFLRLKQSRFEGQHNGGIVLFEGSLYRDYHDGASLLYAALREMEDELRIHEVQNDPVLLRYVNLLPAFSRTADVYRKGKLVQAFPLYEDGEFDIEGEHGSMRVGVKDKRLMVVHSSCPNATCVAHPPIVTPGQRITCVPNDISIVIGM
;
A
#
# COMPACT_ATOMS: atom_id res chain seq x y z
N MET A 1 19.56 18.70 25.60
CA MET A 1 18.67 17.52 25.56
C MET A 1 17.25 18.01 25.35
N ASP A 2 16.65 17.71 24.20
CA ASP A 2 15.32 18.18 23.80
C ASP A 2 14.21 17.46 24.58
N ARG A 3 13.20 18.21 25.04
CA ARG A 3 12.01 17.70 25.76
C ARG A 3 11.30 16.61 24.96
N ARG A 4 11.30 16.67 23.62
CA ARG A 4 10.70 15.65 22.75
C ARG A 4 11.41 14.30 22.85
N GLY A 5 12.74 14.31 23.03
CA GLY A 5 13.55 13.09 23.16
C GLY A 5 13.27 12.32 24.45
N PHE A 6 13.00 13.03 25.55
CA PHE A 6 12.70 12.40 26.84
C PHE A 6 11.34 11.70 26.83
N PHE A 7 10.32 12.31 26.21
CA PHE A 7 9.01 11.68 26.01
C PHE A 7 9.07 10.47 25.06
N LYS A 8 9.84 10.54 23.95
CA LYS A 8 10.05 9.39 23.03
C LYS A 8 10.67 8.17 23.73
N LEU A 9 11.65 8.39 24.60
CA LEU A 9 12.30 7.31 25.37
C LEU A 9 11.35 6.70 26.41
N GLY A 10 10.60 7.53 27.14
CA GLY A 10 9.65 7.06 28.15
C GLY A 10 8.51 6.22 27.57
N PHE A 11 7.96 6.62 26.42
CA PHE A 11 6.87 5.87 25.77
C PHE A 11 7.33 4.54 25.16
N ARG A 12 8.54 4.47 24.59
CA ARG A 12 9.13 3.19 24.13
C ARG A 12 9.34 2.22 25.28
N GLN A 13 9.92 2.69 26.39
CA GLN A 13 10.14 1.86 27.58
C GLN A 13 8.84 1.33 28.18
N LEU A 14 7.79 2.17 28.24
CA LEU A 14 6.47 1.76 28.72
C LEU A 14 5.81 0.70 27.83
N LYS A 15 5.90 0.83 26.50
CA LYS A 15 5.40 -0.18 25.55
C LYS A 15 6.15 -1.52 25.68
N ASP A 16 7.46 -1.46 25.80
CA ASP A 16 8.30 -2.66 25.97
C ASP A 16 8.04 -3.37 27.29
N GLN A 17 7.85 -2.60 28.37
CA GLN A 17 7.56 -3.14 29.70
C GLN A 17 6.17 -3.79 29.73
N ALA A 18 5.16 -3.14 29.12
CA ALA A 18 3.81 -3.68 29.01
C ALA A 18 3.74 -4.97 28.19
N ARG A 19 4.50 -5.05 27.08
CA ARG A 19 4.60 -6.26 26.23
C ARG A 19 5.29 -7.42 26.94
N LYS A 20 6.31 -7.13 27.78
CA LYS A 20 7.02 -8.12 28.58
C LYS A 20 6.21 -8.62 29.78
N SER A 21 5.30 -7.82 30.34
CA SER A 21 4.44 -8.23 31.46
C SER A 21 3.16 -8.98 31.04
N ALA A 22 2.82 -9.03 29.75
CA ALA A 22 1.62 -9.71 29.27
C ALA A 22 1.75 -11.25 29.33
N PRO A 23 0.71 -11.99 29.79
CA PRO A 23 0.68 -13.46 29.83
C PRO A 23 0.95 -14.10 28.45
N GLU A 24 1.58 -15.28 28.40
CA GLU A 24 1.89 -15.97 27.13
C GLU A 24 0.68 -16.24 26.23
N ILE A 25 -0.51 -16.41 26.80
CA ILE A 25 -1.78 -16.55 26.08
C ILE A 25 -2.11 -15.27 25.28
N VAL A 26 -1.75 -14.09 25.80
CA VAL A 26 -1.92 -12.79 25.12
C VAL A 26 -0.84 -12.56 24.07
N ARG A 27 0.33 -13.18 24.22
CA ARG A 27 1.44 -13.10 23.24
C ARG A 27 1.18 -13.94 21.99
N LYS A 28 0.29 -14.94 22.05
CA LYS A 28 0.08 -15.93 20.98
C LYS A 28 -0.89 -15.53 19.86
N GLU A 29 -1.62 -14.43 19.94
CA GLU A 29 -2.58 -14.04 18.88
C GLU A 29 -2.67 -12.51 18.64
N ILE A 30 -1.53 -11.87 18.37
CA ILE A 30 -1.57 -10.62 17.59
C ILE A 30 -0.56 -10.80 16.47
N THR A 31 -0.96 -11.55 15.43
CA THR A 31 -0.29 -11.40 14.14
C THR A 31 -0.45 -9.93 13.76
N PRO A 32 0.64 -9.16 13.62
CA PRO A 32 0.52 -7.75 13.27
C PRO A 32 -0.24 -7.65 11.95
N THR A 33 -1.25 -6.79 11.89
CA THR A 33 -1.96 -6.50 10.64
C THR A 33 -0.95 -5.93 9.64
N LEU A 34 -0.98 -6.42 8.40
CA LEU A 34 -0.19 -5.84 7.31
C LEU A 34 -0.62 -4.38 7.13
N ILE A 35 0.30 -3.44 7.28
CA ILE A 35 0.14 -2.05 6.90
C ILE A 35 0.90 -1.88 5.60
N ASP A 36 0.21 -1.40 4.57
CA ASP A 36 0.74 -1.20 3.22
C ASP A 36 0.40 0.21 2.76
N VAL A 37 1.42 1.07 2.74
CA VAL A 37 1.32 2.47 2.31
C VAL A 37 1.98 2.58 0.94
N THR A 38 1.20 3.05 -0.02
CA THR A 38 1.65 3.31 -1.38
C THR A 38 1.55 4.80 -1.68
N LEU A 39 2.60 5.40 -2.22
CA LEU A 39 2.68 6.80 -2.62
C LEU A 39 2.95 6.87 -4.12
N LEU A 40 2.19 7.69 -4.85
CA LEU A 40 2.47 8.04 -6.25
C LEU A 40 2.83 9.52 -6.33
N THR A 41 4.09 9.83 -6.62
CA THR A 41 4.59 11.22 -6.65
C THR A 41 5.81 11.38 -7.54
N GLU A 42 6.00 12.59 -8.10
CA GLU A 42 7.23 12.98 -8.79
C GLU A 42 8.37 13.33 -7.80
N HIS A 43 8.06 13.61 -6.53
CA HIS A 43 9.01 14.06 -5.50
C HIS A 43 9.65 12.91 -4.72
N VAL A 44 10.29 11.97 -5.42
CA VAL A 44 10.81 10.71 -4.86
C VAL A 44 11.70 10.91 -3.62
N ASP A 45 12.74 11.74 -3.72
CA ASP A 45 13.69 11.93 -2.62
C ASP A 45 13.04 12.53 -1.36
N LYS A 46 12.04 13.41 -1.55
CA LYS A 46 11.29 13.99 -0.44
C LYS A 46 10.38 12.93 0.19
N ALA A 47 9.73 12.11 -0.63
CA ALA A 47 8.84 11.06 -0.15
C ALA A 47 9.58 9.97 0.64
N GLU A 48 10.81 9.63 0.23
CA GLU A 48 11.68 8.71 0.97
C GLU A 48 12.01 9.24 2.36
N ARG A 49 12.49 10.50 2.45
CA ARG A 49 12.83 11.12 3.75
C ARG A 49 11.62 11.19 4.67
N LEU A 50 10.47 11.63 4.15
CA LEU A 50 9.24 11.70 4.93
C LEU A 50 8.78 10.32 5.38
N ALA A 51 8.93 9.28 4.55
CA ALA A 51 8.58 7.92 4.93
C ALA A 51 9.46 7.41 6.09
N ASP A 52 10.77 7.66 6.03
CA ASP A 52 11.71 7.30 7.11
C ASP A 52 11.41 8.06 8.41
N GLU A 53 11.01 9.34 8.33
CA GLU A 53 10.72 10.19 9.49
C GLU A 53 9.35 9.88 10.12
N LEU A 54 8.32 9.71 9.29
CA LEU A 54 6.92 9.68 9.72
C LEU A 54 6.33 8.27 9.79
N LEU A 55 6.72 7.35 8.91
CA LEU A 55 6.15 5.99 8.89
C LEU A 55 6.90 5.01 9.80
N ALA A 56 8.22 5.20 9.99
CA ALA A 56 9.04 4.26 10.74
C ALA A 56 8.53 4.00 12.17
N GLU A 57 7.96 5.02 12.84
CA GLU A 57 7.40 4.87 14.19
C GLU A 57 6.10 4.05 14.23
N HIS A 58 5.40 3.93 13.10
CA HIS A 58 4.14 3.20 12.97
C HIS A 58 4.34 1.76 12.47
N PHE A 59 5.41 1.50 11.73
CA PHE A 59 5.69 0.21 11.12
C PHE A 59 6.42 -0.76 12.07
N GLY A 60 6.81 -0.30 13.26
CA GLY A 60 7.46 -1.10 14.28
C GLY A 60 8.95 -1.34 13.97
N GLU A 61 9.47 -2.51 14.33
CA GLU A 61 10.89 -2.85 14.11
C GLU A 61 11.24 -3.12 12.64
N ARG A 62 10.23 -3.36 11.78
CA ARG A 62 10.42 -3.72 10.38
C ARG A 62 9.71 -2.71 9.49
N PHE A 63 10.50 -1.91 8.80
CA PHE A 63 10.05 -1.01 7.74
C PHE A 63 10.67 -1.52 6.43
N LEU A 64 9.83 -1.97 5.50
CA LEU A 64 10.27 -2.59 4.26
C LEU A 64 9.83 -1.74 3.08
N ARG A 65 10.82 -1.41 2.25
CA ARG A 65 10.60 -0.71 1.00
C ARG A 65 10.57 -1.71 -0.16
N LEU A 66 9.47 -1.74 -0.89
CA LEU A 66 9.29 -2.65 -2.01
C LEU A 66 9.71 -1.98 -3.33
N LYS A 67 9.80 -2.80 -4.38
CA LYS A 67 10.21 -2.38 -5.72
C LYS A 67 9.33 -1.22 -6.21
N GLN A 68 10.00 -0.18 -6.71
CA GLN A 68 9.36 0.99 -7.28
C GLN A 68 8.85 0.72 -8.70
N SER A 69 7.81 1.43 -9.10
CA SER A 69 7.28 1.43 -10.47
C SER A 69 7.20 2.87 -10.98
N ARG A 70 7.73 3.15 -12.17
CA ARG A 70 7.62 4.47 -12.80
C ARG A 70 6.41 4.50 -13.74
N PHE A 71 5.69 5.62 -13.71
CA PHE A 71 4.59 5.91 -14.61
C PHE A 71 5.07 6.93 -15.63
N GLU A 72 4.61 6.83 -16.87
CA GLU A 72 4.92 7.79 -17.92
C GLU A 72 3.74 8.76 -18.12
N GLY A 73 4.04 10.04 -18.30
CA GLY A 73 3.06 11.10 -18.51
C GLY A 73 2.52 11.71 -17.22
N GLN A 74 1.37 12.36 -17.33
CA GLN A 74 0.74 13.10 -16.25
C GLN A 74 -0.32 12.26 -15.54
N HIS A 75 -0.21 12.17 -14.21
CA HIS A 75 -1.14 11.41 -13.37
C HIS A 75 -1.48 12.19 -12.11
N ASN A 76 -2.67 11.96 -11.56
CA ASN A 76 -2.96 12.41 -10.21
C ASN A 76 -2.04 11.66 -9.23
N GLY A 77 -1.42 12.39 -8.31
CA GLY A 77 -0.74 11.77 -7.19
C GLY A 77 -1.74 11.07 -6.27
N GLY A 78 -1.24 10.24 -5.37
CA GLY A 78 -2.07 9.76 -4.27
C GLY A 78 -1.27 9.05 -3.20
N ILE A 79 -1.87 8.98 -2.00
CA ILE A 79 -1.50 8.02 -0.97
C ILE A 79 -2.61 6.99 -0.86
N VAL A 80 -2.24 5.72 -0.83
CA VAL A 80 -3.17 4.61 -0.62
C VAL A 80 -2.70 3.82 0.59
N LEU A 81 -3.62 3.64 1.56
CA LEU A 81 -3.38 2.85 2.76
C LEU A 81 -4.23 1.57 2.73
N PHE A 82 -3.58 0.44 2.96
CA PHE A 82 -4.23 -0.83 3.25
C PHE A 82 -3.88 -1.33 4.65
N GLU A 83 -4.89 -1.83 5.34
CA GLU A 83 -4.75 -2.66 6.53
C GLU A 83 -5.21 -4.09 6.19
N GLY A 84 -4.26 -5.00 6.01
CA GLY A 84 -4.51 -6.31 5.41
C GLY A 84 -4.92 -6.17 3.95
N SER A 85 -6.13 -6.62 3.62
CA SER A 85 -6.76 -6.45 2.31
C SER A 85 -7.68 -5.23 2.23
N LEU A 86 -7.96 -4.56 3.35
CA LEU A 86 -8.96 -3.51 3.42
C LEU A 86 -8.34 -2.14 3.13
N TYR A 87 -8.87 -1.47 2.11
CA TYR A 87 -8.56 -0.06 1.84
C TYR A 87 -9.06 0.81 3.00
N ARG A 88 -8.23 1.75 3.42
CA ARG A 88 -8.55 2.71 4.47
C ARG A 88 -8.46 4.12 3.93
N ASP A 89 -9.55 4.86 4.09
CA ASP A 89 -9.48 6.32 3.98
C ASP A 89 -8.84 6.88 5.25
N TYR A 90 -7.64 7.45 5.09
CA TYR A 90 -6.91 8.05 6.21
C TYR A 90 -7.36 9.48 6.51
N HIS A 91 -8.17 10.11 5.67
CA HIS A 91 -8.71 11.46 5.92
C HIS A 91 -9.75 11.45 7.04
N ASP A 92 -10.55 10.39 7.11
CA ASP A 92 -11.67 10.27 8.06
C ASP A 92 -11.29 9.72 9.44
N GLY A 93 -10.01 9.41 9.67
CA GLY A 93 -9.58 8.78 10.93
C GLY A 93 -8.63 9.62 11.78
N ALA A 94 -8.56 9.25 13.06
CA ALA A 94 -7.87 10.00 14.12
C ALA A 94 -6.54 9.36 14.58
N SER A 95 -6.00 8.36 13.86
CA SER A 95 -4.75 7.71 14.27
C SER A 95 -3.52 8.59 13.98
N LEU A 96 -2.43 8.37 14.73
CA LEU A 96 -1.16 9.06 14.46
C LEU A 96 -0.60 8.72 13.06
N LEU A 97 -0.77 7.48 12.62
CA LEU A 97 -0.40 7.08 11.25
C LEU A 97 -1.18 7.90 10.23
N TYR A 98 -2.47 8.13 10.45
CA TYR A 98 -3.29 8.89 9.51
C TYR A 98 -2.90 10.36 9.48
N ALA A 99 -2.54 10.93 10.65
CA ALA A 99 -1.98 12.27 10.72
C ALA A 99 -0.65 12.38 9.94
N ALA A 100 0.24 11.39 10.09
CA ALA A 100 1.48 11.31 9.33
C ALA A 100 1.23 11.23 7.81
N LEU A 101 0.24 10.45 7.37
CA LEU A 101 -0.09 10.35 5.93
C LEU A 101 -0.63 11.69 5.38
N ARG A 102 -1.48 12.40 6.13
CA ARG A 102 -1.94 13.75 5.73
C ARG A 102 -0.79 14.75 5.65
N GLU A 103 0.12 14.71 6.62
CA GLU A 103 1.33 15.54 6.60
C GLU A 103 2.21 15.23 5.37
N MET A 104 2.39 13.95 5.04
CA MET A 104 3.09 13.54 3.82
C MET A 104 2.40 14.05 2.56
N GLU A 105 1.08 13.97 2.49
CA GLU A 105 0.28 14.43 1.35
C GLU A 105 0.43 15.94 1.08
N ASP A 106 0.35 16.74 2.14
CA ASP A 106 0.52 18.19 2.08
C ASP A 106 1.95 18.55 1.66
N GLU A 107 2.95 17.95 2.31
CA GLU A 107 4.37 18.20 2.03
C GLU A 107 4.78 17.79 0.61
N LEU A 108 4.21 16.70 0.10
CA LEU A 108 4.49 16.20 -1.25
C LEU A 108 3.59 16.82 -2.32
N ARG A 109 2.66 17.72 -1.95
CA ARG A 109 1.72 18.37 -2.90
C ARG A 109 1.04 17.37 -3.83
N ILE A 110 0.65 16.23 -3.28
CA ILE A 110 0.16 15.06 -4.04
C ILE A 110 -1.18 15.34 -4.74
N HIS A 111 -1.93 16.31 -4.24
CA HIS A 111 -3.17 16.81 -4.84
C HIS A 111 -2.96 17.48 -6.21
N GLU A 112 -1.72 17.83 -6.56
CA GLU A 112 -1.38 18.39 -7.88
C GLU A 112 -1.08 17.29 -8.89
N VAL A 113 -1.24 17.62 -10.18
CA VAL A 113 -0.84 16.73 -11.27
C VAL A 113 0.66 16.47 -11.21
N GLN A 114 1.05 15.20 -11.24
CA GLN A 114 2.43 14.74 -11.17
C GLN A 114 2.93 14.35 -12.57
N ASN A 115 4.17 14.68 -12.89
CA ASN A 115 4.81 14.35 -14.16
C ASN A 115 5.78 13.17 -13.97
N ASP A 116 5.55 12.11 -14.75
CA ASP A 116 6.30 10.86 -14.67
C ASP A 116 6.48 10.30 -13.24
N PRO A 117 5.41 10.23 -12.42
CA PRO A 117 5.53 9.90 -11.01
C PRO A 117 6.05 8.49 -10.78
N VAL A 118 6.63 8.29 -9.60
CA VAL A 118 7.10 6.99 -9.13
C VAL A 118 6.17 6.50 -8.02
N LEU A 119 5.76 5.23 -8.15
CA LEU A 119 5.04 4.51 -7.13
C LEU A 119 6.04 3.93 -6.13
N LEU A 120 6.01 4.47 -4.92
CA LEU A 120 6.77 4.01 -3.76
C LEU A 120 5.85 3.20 -2.87
N ARG A 121 6.35 2.09 -2.32
CA ARG A 121 5.53 1.23 -1.46
C ARG A 121 6.29 0.76 -0.23
N TYR A 122 5.63 0.90 0.92
CA TYR A 122 6.16 0.63 2.23
C TYR A 122 5.26 -0.36 2.94
N VAL A 123 5.83 -1.43 3.51
CA VAL A 123 5.09 -2.44 4.27
C VAL A 123 5.76 -2.73 5.63
N ASN A 124 4.97 -3.03 6.66
CA ASN A 124 5.49 -3.39 7.99
C ASN A 124 5.86 -4.89 8.12
N LEU A 125 5.35 -5.72 7.22
CA LEU A 125 5.65 -7.14 7.14
C LEU A 125 5.54 -7.62 5.69
N LEU A 126 6.25 -8.71 5.38
CA LEU A 126 6.19 -9.33 4.06
C LEU A 126 4.82 -10.01 3.88
N PRO A 127 4.07 -9.75 2.80
CA PRO A 127 2.82 -10.45 2.52
C PRO A 127 3.03 -11.97 2.40
N ALA A 128 1.97 -12.77 2.51
CA ALA A 128 2.07 -14.23 2.40
C ALA A 128 2.19 -14.69 0.93
N PHE A 129 2.94 -15.77 0.69
CA PHE A 129 3.20 -16.35 -0.63
C PHE A 129 1.93 -16.82 -1.32
N SER A 130 1.77 -16.41 -2.59
CA SER A 130 0.75 -16.95 -3.48
C SER A 130 1.30 -17.19 -4.88
N ARG A 131 0.81 -18.25 -5.53
CA ARG A 131 1.08 -18.52 -6.95
C ARG A 131 0.05 -17.88 -7.88
N THR A 132 -0.93 -17.20 -7.30
CA THR A 132 -1.99 -16.50 -8.00
C THR A 132 -1.85 -15.00 -7.83
N ALA A 133 -2.46 -14.27 -8.75
CA ALA A 133 -2.85 -12.89 -8.52
C ALA A 133 -4.23 -12.87 -7.88
N ASP A 134 -4.29 -12.41 -6.65
CA ASP A 134 -5.50 -12.36 -5.85
C ASP A 134 -6.17 -11.00 -6.02
N VAL A 135 -7.45 -11.03 -6.39
CA VAL A 135 -8.29 -9.85 -6.59
C VAL A 135 -9.17 -9.63 -5.38
N TYR A 136 -8.98 -8.49 -4.73
CA TYR A 136 -9.81 -8.05 -3.62
C TYR A 136 -10.73 -6.91 -4.06
N ARG A 137 -12.00 -7.00 -3.66
CA ARG A 137 -12.97 -5.91 -3.75
C ARG A 137 -13.58 -5.64 -2.38
N LYS A 138 -13.58 -4.38 -1.91
CA LYS A 138 -14.05 -4.05 -0.55
C LYS A 138 -13.38 -4.91 0.53
N GLY A 139 -12.09 -5.20 0.34
CA GLY A 139 -11.28 -6.07 1.18
C GLY A 139 -11.58 -7.58 1.12
N LYS A 140 -12.55 -8.03 0.31
CA LYS A 140 -12.92 -9.45 0.17
C LYS A 140 -12.27 -10.04 -1.08
N LEU A 141 -11.68 -11.22 -0.96
CA LEU A 141 -11.18 -11.98 -2.12
C LEU A 141 -12.38 -12.36 -3.00
N VAL A 142 -12.39 -11.88 -4.25
CA VAL A 142 -13.46 -12.17 -5.22
C VAL A 142 -13.00 -13.09 -6.33
N GLN A 143 -11.70 -13.10 -6.64
CA GLN A 143 -11.14 -13.92 -7.70
C GLN A 143 -9.64 -14.15 -7.46
N ALA A 144 -9.10 -15.22 -8.02
CA ALA A 144 -7.68 -15.51 -8.04
C ALA A 144 -7.32 -16.05 -9.44
N PHE A 145 -6.29 -15.49 -10.07
CA PHE A 145 -5.86 -15.89 -11.40
C PHE A 145 -4.50 -16.57 -11.37
N PRO A 146 -4.30 -17.70 -12.07
CA PRO A 146 -2.97 -18.25 -12.25
C PRO A 146 -2.11 -17.29 -13.08
N LEU A 147 -0.91 -16.98 -12.61
CA LEU A 147 0.03 -16.14 -13.36
C LEU A 147 0.74 -16.89 -14.50
N TYR A 148 0.56 -18.20 -14.62
CA TYR A 148 1.26 -19.03 -15.61
C TYR A 148 0.42 -19.37 -16.84
N GLU A 149 -0.83 -18.90 -16.90
CA GLU A 149 -1.72 -19.07 -18.03
C GLU A 149 -2.03 -17.70 -18.62
N ASP A 150 -1.75 -17.53 -19.91
CA ASP A 150 -2.09 -16.30 -20.63
C ASP A 150 -3.61 -16.20 -20.79
N GLY A 151 -4.17 -15.01 -20.59
CA GLY A 151 -5.61 -14.79 -20.68
C GLY A 151 -6.03 -13.37 -20.30
N GLU A 152 -7.27 -13.05 -20.60
CA GLU A 152 -7.93 -11.82 -20.17
C GLU A 152 -9.12 -12.14 -19.29
N PHE A 153 -9.30 -11.35 -18.24
CA PHE A 153 -10.31 -11.58 -17.22
C PHE A 153 -11.02 -10.27 -16.89
N ASP A 154 -12.35 -10.30 -16.93
CA ASP A 154 -13.20 -9.17 -16.56
C ASP A 154 -13.58 -9.23 -15.08
N ILE A 155 -13.50 -8.08 -14.41
CA ILE A 155 -13.80 -7.88 -13.00
C ILE A 155 -14.79 -6.72 -12.90
N GLU A 156 -15.88 -6.93 -12.18
CA GLU A 156 -16.89 -5.89 -11.93
C GLU A 156 -16.49 -4.97 -10.77
N GLY A 157 -16.39 -3.67 -11.04
CA GLY A 157 -16.08 -2.61 -10.08
C GLY A 157 -17.26 -1.68 -9.79
N GLU A 158 -17.04 -0.69 -8.92
CA GLU A 158 -18.07 0.30 -8.57
C GLU A 158 -18.40 1.26 -9.74
N HIS A 159 -17.41 1.62 -10.55
CA HIS A 159 -17.56 2.49 -11.73
C HIS A 159 -17.63 1.69 -13.05
N GLY A 160 -17.97 0.41 -12.99
CA GLY A 160 -18.05 -0.48 -14.15
C GLY A 160 -16.89 -1.47 -14.22
N SER A 161 -16.72 -2.09 -15.39
CA SER A 161 -15.80 -3.20 -15.55
C SER A 161 -14.33 -2.76 -15.61
N MET A 162 -13.48 -3.65 -15.13
CA MET A 162 -12.04 -3.64 -15.29
C MET A 162 -11.63 -4.93 -15.98
N ARG A 163 -10.73 -4.84 -16.96
CA ARG A 163 -10.14 -6.02 -17.60
C ARG A 163 -8.68 -6.13 -17.25
N VAL A 164 -8.29 -7.33 -16.84
CA VAL A 164 -6.91 -7.70 -16.49
C VAL A 164 -6.39 -8.68 -17.53
N GLY A 165 -5.18 -8.45 -18.02
CA GLY A 165 -4.46 -9.36 -18.89
C GLY A 165 -3.30 -10.02 -18.16
N VAL A 166 -3.20 -11.34 -18.28
CA VAL A 166 -1.99 -12.11 -17.96
C VAL A 166 -1.34 -12.51 -19.28
N LYS A 167 -0.09 -12.12 -19.46
CA LYS A 167 0.71 -12.47 -20.64
C LYS A 167 2.17 -12.63 -20.28
N ASP A 168 2.82 -13.71 -20.72
CA ASP A 168 4.24 -13.98 -20.45
C ASP A 168 4.57 -13.94 -18.94
N LYS A 169 3.66 -14.44 -18.11
CA LYS A 169 3.71 -14.39 -16.63
C LYS A 169 3.69 -13.00 -16.02
N ARG A 170 3.17 -12.01 -16.74
CA ARG A 170 3.01 -10.64 -16.29
C ARG A 170 1.54 -10.29 -16.25
N LEU A 171 1.12 -9.70 -15.14
CA LEU A 171 -0.24 -9.20 -15.00
C LEU A 171 -0.25 -7.69 -15.22
N MET A 172 -1.20 -7.21 -16.02
CA MET A 172 -1.45 -5.79 -16.25
C MET A 172 -2.94 -5.52 -16.35
N VAL A 173 -3.36 -4.29 -16.07
CA VAL A 173 -4.75 -3.88 -16.34
C VAL A 173 -4.79 -3.32 -17.75
N VAL A 174 -5.60 -3.94 -18.62
CA VAL A 174 -5.71 -3.54 -20.03
C VAL A 174 -6.84 -2.54 -20.25
N HIS A 175 -7.83 -2.53 -19.35
CA HIS A 175 -8.95 -1.61 -19.41
C HIS A 175 -9.50 -1.34 -18.00
N SER A 176 -9.95 -0.11 -17.76
CA SER A 176 -10.78 0.21 -16.61
C SER A 176 -11.77 1.31 -16.96
N SER A 177 -13.01 1.15 -16.49
CA SER A 177 -14.07 2.15 -16.66
C SER A 177 -13.91 3.39 -15.76
N CYS A 178 -12.94 3.40 -14.83
CA CYS A 178 -12.74 4.53 -13.92
C CYS A 178 -12.05 5.71 -14.62
N PRO A 179 -12.36 6.97 -14.24
CA PRO A 179 -11.80 8.15 -14.90
C PRO A 179 -10.29 8.33 -14.66
N ASN A 180 -9.76 7.80 -13.56
CA ASN A 180 -8.36 8.04 -13.20
C ASN A 180 -7.37 7.26 -14.07
N ALA A 181 -7.76 6.09 -14.58
CA ALA A 181 -6.94 5.18 -15.38
C ALA A 181 -5.53 4.84 -14.83
N THR A 182 -5.19 5.19 -13.57
CA THR A 182 -3.88 4.92 -12.96
C THR A 182 -3.56 3.43 -12.93
N CYS A 183 -4.56 2.58 -12.67
CA CYS A 183 -4.36 1.12 -12.72
C CYS A 183 -3.97 0.60 -14.11
N VAL A 184 -4.46 1.24 -15.19
CA VAL A 184 -4.10 0.93 -16.58
C VAL A 184 -2.69 1.42 -16.90
N ALA A 185 -2.32 2.60 -16.39
CA ALA A 185 -0.97 3.15 -16.54
C ALA A 185 0.09 2.42 -15.70
N HIS A 186 -0.32 1.60 -14.73
CA HIS A 186 0.61 0.88 -13.87
C HIS A 186 1.42 -0.15 -14.67
N PRO A 187 2.77 -0.21 -14.51
CA PRO A 187 3.59 -1.20 -15.18
C PRO A 187 3.19 -2.65 -14.83
N PRO A 188 3.42 -3.64 -15.71
CA PRO A 188 3.07 -5.02 -15.41
C PRO A 188 3.72 -5.53 -14.11
N ILE A 189 2.93 -6.22 -13.28
CA ILE A 189 3.41 -6.86 -12.06
C ILE A 189 3.78 -8.32 -12.35
N VAL A 190 4.88 -8.77 -11.75
CA VAL A 190 5.50 -10.09 -11.97
C VAL A 190 6.07 -10.69 -10.70
N THR A 191 6.47 -9.84 -9.74
CA THR A 191 7.12 -10.30 -8.52
C THR A 191 6.13 -10.39 -7.38
N PRO A 192 6.27 -11.43 -6.54
CA PRO A 192 5.55 -11.53 -5.28
C PRO A 192 5.63 -10.24 -4.46
N GLY A 193 4.53 -9.89 -3.82
CA GLY A 193 4.33 -8.67 -3.06
C GLY A 193 3.73 -7.54 -3.89
N GLN A 194 3.96 -7.42 -5.20
CA GLN A 194 3.47 -6.29 -6.00
C GLN A 194 1.94 -6.18 -5.98
N ARG A 195 1.44 -4.93 -6.05
CA ARG A 195 0.02 -4.59 -6.00
C ARG A 195 -0.33 -3.59 -7.10
N ILE A 196 -1.47 -3.79 -7.76
CA ILE A 196 -2.16 -2.77 -8.54
C ILE A 196 -3.45 -2.39 -7.81
N THR A 197 -3.72 -1.09 -7.67
CA THR A 197 -4.93 -0.60 -7.00
C THR A 197 -5.71 0.33 -7.92
N CYS A 198 -7.02 0.13 -7.97
CA CYS A 198 -7.97 1.06 -8.57
C CYS A 198 -8.91 1.56 -7.48
N VAL A 199 -8.55 2.70 -6.88
CA VAL A 199 -9.29 3.28 -5.75
C VAL A 199 -10.76 3.55 -6.09
N PRO A 200 -11.11 4.16 -7.25
CA PRO A 200 -12.53 4.40 -7.57
C PRO A 200 -13.36 3.11 -7.62
N ASN A 201 -12.81 2.04 -8.20
CA ASN A 201 -13.52 0.76 -8.29
C ASN A 201 -13.45 -0.09 -7.00
N ASP A 202 -12.71 0.36 -6.00
CA ASP A 202 -12.35 -0.39 -4.78
C ASP A 202 -11.85 -1.81 -5.09
N ILE A 203 -10.95 -1.89 -6.07
CA ILE A 203 -10.30 -3.13 -6.51
C ILE A 203 -8.81 -3.04 -6.20
N SER A 204 -8.25 -4.10 -5.62
CA SER A 204 -6.81 -4.30 -5.56
C SER A 204 -6.42 -5.70 -6.02
N ILE A 205 -5.34 -5.78 -6.79
CA ILE A 205 -4.79 -7.01 -7.34
C ILE A 205 -3.41 -7.19 -6.74
N VAL A 206 -3.16 -8.31 -6.07
CA VAL A 206 -1.91 -8.56 -5.35
C VAL A 206 -1.32 -9.89 -5.79
N ILE A 207 -0.02 -9.92 -6.08
CA ILE A 207 0.72 -11.18 -6.15
C ILE A 207 1.18 -11.50 -4.73
N GLY A 208 0.70 -12.58 -4.11
CA GLY A 208 1.16 -12.97 -2.76
C GLY A 208 2.67 -13.28 -2.76
N MET A 209 3.37 -12.94 -1.66
CA MET A 209 4.84 -12.84 -1.57
C MET A 209 5.65 -14.12 -1.38
#